data_AF-A0AAD4XS45-F1
#
_entry.id   AF-A0AAD4XS45-F1
#
_cell.length_a   1.000
_cell.length_b   1.000
_cell.length_c   1.000
_cell.angle_alpha   90.00
_cell.angle_beta   90.00
_cell.angle_gamma   90.00
#
_symmetry.space_group_name_H-M   'P 1'
#
loop_
_entity.id
_entity.type
_entity.pdbx_description
1 polymer ?
#
loop_
_entity_poly.entity_id
_entity_poly.type
_entity_poly.pdbx_seq_one_letter_code
_entity_poly.pdbx_strand_id
1 'polypeptide(L)'
;MDNTQKKSNFISSVLVLFFFLCFFLSDPALAEDSTFSLIDQVVVQNHNSHGRTLSKLFVFGDSYVDTGNNKIFTVESWKYPYGMTLPGIPTGRYSDGLVFTDFLASYMGMKSPMPYKQWTGLFKWRVRNGMNFAHGGTGVFNTWIKEPNMTTQINTFKKYIADGVYNKRDLARSMAIVALSGNDYTQYVLDGGTDEGFRAFIVKVLNQLEVNLREIGKIGLKKVVMLTLQPLGCLPNKAISLSYEKCDEPLNNETIFHNTLLQQIVQKLNSETTDTLFHVLDLYSAFLSVINKSAGETGSTKFGNPLLKPCCIPASAEVLCGSVDGNGVKQYTLCENPTGNIFWDPVHPTQSGWSAISSALKPSIDKLMLCNQLNIHTQRPSSASVATS
;
A
#
# COMPACT_ATOMS: atom_id res chain seq x y z
N MET A 1 -2.28 -20.24 -69.87
CA MET A 1 -3.16 -19.52 -68.93
C MET A 1 -2.85 -19.97 -67.51
N ASP A 2 -2.45 -19.12 -66.60
CA ASP A 2 -1.15 -18.44 -66.57
C ASP A 2 -0.63 -18.60 -65.14
N ASN A 3 0.58 -19.18 -64.98
CA ASN A 3 1.21 -19.48 -63.70
C ASN A 3 2.00 -18.26 -63.16
N THR A 4 1.88 -17.12 -63.85
CA THR A 4 2.58 -15.87 -63.54
C THR A 4 1.77 -14.97 -62.60
N GLN A 5 0.44 -15.16 -62.51
CA GLN A 5 -0.44 -14.34 -61.66
C GLN A 5 -0.49 -14.80 -60.19
N LYS A 6 -0.14 -16.06 -59.88
CA LYS A 6 -0.04 -16.56 -58.50
C LYS A 6 1.26 -16.15 -57.79
N LYS A 7 2.36 -15.93 -58.51
CA LYS A 7 3.63 -15.47 -57.92
C LYS A 7 3.64 -13.98 -57.56
N SER A 8 2.90 -13.15 -58.32
CA SER A 8 2.79 -11.71 -58.05
C SER A 8 2.03 -11.41 -56.74
N ASN A 9 0.98 -12.19 -56.44
CA ASN A 9 0.21 -12.00 -55.20
C ASN A 9 0.96 -12.54 -53.96
N PHE A 10 1.85 -13.52 -54.12
CA PHE A 10 2.65 -14.05 -53.01
C PHE A 10 3.78 -13.09 -52.62
N ILE A 11 4.44 -12.45 -53.59
CA ILE A 11 5.53 -11.48 -53.33
C ILE A 11 4.96 -10.18 -52.73
N SER A 12 3.76 -9.75 -53.14
CA SER A 12 3.10 -8.57 -52.55
C SER A 12 2.65 -8.81 -51.11
N SER A 13 2.20 -10.01 -50.74
CA SER A 13 1.80 -10.32 -49.35
C SER A 13 2.99 -10.52 -48.41
N VAL A 14 4.14 -11.01 -48.91
CA VAL A 14 5.36 -11.20 -48.11
C VAL A 14 6.08 -9.86 -47.84
N LEU A 15 6.07 -8.91 -48.79
CA LEU A 15 6.63 -7.57 -48.60
C LEU A 15 5.80 -6.70 -47.64
N VAL A 16 4.47 -6.87 -47.61
CA VAL A 16 3.60 -6.20 -46.64
C VAL A 16 3.81 -6.79 -45.24
N LEU A 17 3.98 -8.12 -45.08
CA LEU A 17 4.31 -8.71 -43.79
C LEU A 17 5.70 -8.29 -43.26
N PHE A 18 6.70 -8.10 -44.13
CA PHE A 18 8.03 -7.64 -43.71
C PHE A 18 8.04 -6.17 -43.27
N PHE A 19 7.24 -5.30 -43.90
CA PHE A 19 7.08 -3.91 -43.44
C PHE A 19 6.31 -3.80 -42.12
N PHE A 20 5.35 -4.70 -41.86
CA PHE A 20 4.67 -4.76 -40.57
C PHE A 20 5.57 -5.31 -39.45
N LEU A 21 6.44 -6.29 -39.73
CA LEU A 21 7.37 -6.83 -38.71
C LEU A 21 8.51 -5.87 -38.33
N CYS A 22 8.94 -4.98 -39.23
CA CYS A 22 9.99 -4.00 -38.91
C CYS A 22 9.48 -2.82 -38.05
N PHE A 23 8.19 -2.47 -38.11
CA PHE A 23 7.62 -1.41 -37.26
C PHE A 23 7.41 -1.83 -35.79
N PHE A 24 7.32 -3.14 -35.51
CA PHE A 24 7.19 -3.65 -34.14
C PHE A 24 8.51 -3.97 -33.44
N LEU A 25 9.65 -3.84 -34.13
CA LEU A 25 10.98 -4.09 -33.56
C LEU A 25 11.78 -2.82 -33.25
N SER A 26 11.19 -1.63 -33.40
CA SER A 26 11.89 -0.36 -33.18
C SER A 26 11.28 0.57 -32.13
N ASP A 27 10.23 0.19 -31.40
CA ASP A 27 9.80 0.97 -30.23
C ASP A 27 8.94 0.14 -29.25
N PRO A 28 9.46 -0.27 -28.07
CA PRO A 28 8.66 -0.93 -27.04
C PRO A 28 7.61 0.02 -26.39
N ALA A 29 7.65 1.31 -26.71
CA ALA A 29 6.83 2.34 -26.06
C ALA A 29 5.38 2.42 -26.56
N LEU A 30 5.05 1.87 -27.74
CA LEU A 30 3.71 2.05 -28.34
C LEU A 30 2.74 0.90 -28.08
N ALA A 31 3.22 -0.26 -27.59
CA ALA A 31 2.35 -1.39 -27.22
C ALA A 31 1.78 -1.26 -25.79
N GLU A 32 2.36 -0.41 -24.94
CA GLU A 32 1.82 -0.11 -23.59
C GLU A 32 0.65 0.88 -23.62
N ASP A 33 0.44 1.64 -24.70
CA ASP A 33 -0.44 2.81 -24.69
C ASP A 33 -1.93 2.48 -24.93
N SER A 34 -2.24 1.43 -25.70
CA SER A 34 -3.64 1.10 -26.05
C SER A 34 -4.40 0.32 -24.98
N THR A 35 -3.70 -0.37 -24.06
CA THR A 35 -4.32 -1.03 -22.90
C THR A 35 -4.33 -0.14 -21.65
N PHE A 36 -3.48 0.88 -21.60
CA PHE A 36 -3.47 1.89 -20.53
C PHE A 36 -4.61 2.90 -20.61
N SER A 37 -5.20 3.13 -21.79
CA SER A 37 -6.23 4.17 -21.95
C SER A 37 -7.56 3.84 -21.27
N LEU A 38 -7.84 2.55 -21.01
CA LEU A 38 -9.03 2.13 -20.23
C LEU A 38 -8.83 2.31 -18.72
N ILE A 39 -7.58 2.32 -18.23
CA ILE A 39 -7.24 2.55 -16.82
C ILE A 39 -7.48 4.03 -16.46
N ASP A 40 -7.23 4.96 -17.39
CA ASP A 40 -7.36 6.39 -17.15
C ASP A 40 -8.82 6.90 -17.15
N GLN A 41 -9.80 6.12 -17.66
CA GLN A 41 -11.20 6.59 -17.77
C GLN A 41 -12.10 6.28 -16.57
N VAL A 42 -11.72 5.35 -15.67
CA VAL A 42 -12.64 4.90 -14.60
C VAL A 42 -12.56 5.72 -13.30
N VAL A 43 -11.50 6.51 -13.06
CA VAL A 43 -11.28 7.11 -11.70
C VAL A 43 -10.97 8.61 -11.65
N VAL A 44 -10.94 9.35 -12.77
CA VAL A 44 -10.71 10.81 -12.68
C VAL A 44 -12.04 11.57 -12.56
N GLN A 45 -12.62 11.60 -11.36
CA GLN A 45 -13.59 12.63 -10.99
C GLN A 45 -12.85 13.95 -10.72
N ASN A 46 -13.19 14.98 -11.49
CA ASN A 46 -12.59 16.31 -11.47
C ASN A 46 -12.90 17.05 -10.16
N HIS A 47 -12.03 16.94 -9.16
CA HIS A 47 -12.03 17.85 -8.01
C HIS A 47 -11.14 19.07 -8.29
N ASN A 48 -11.69 20.06 -9.00
CA ASN A 48 -11.12 21.39 -9.09
C ASN A 48 -11.21 22.09 -7.71
N SER A 49 -10.15 22.01 -6.91
CA SER A 49 -9.93 22.92 -5.79
C SER A 49 -8.57 23.59 -5.93
N HIS A 50 -8.58 24.91 -6.16
CA HIS A 50 -7.41 25.76 -6.24
C HIS A 50 -6.84 26.05 -4.82
N GLY A 51 -6.45 25.00 -4.11
CA GLY A 51 -5.60 25.04 -2.92
C GLY A 51 -4.32 24.26 -3.21
N ARG A 52 -3.16 24.70 -2.69
CA ARG A 52 -1.85 24.07 -2.96
C ARG A 52 -1.93 22.54 -2.79
N THR A 53 -2.02 21.82 -3.91
CA THR A 53 -2.29 20.38 -3.95
C THR A 53 -1.02 19.63 -3.57
N LEU A 54 -1.14 18.63 -2.69
CA LEU A 54 -0.06 17.65 -2.50
C LEU A 54 0.18 16.97 -3.85
N SER A 55 1.43 16.96 -4.30
CA SER A 55 1.80 16.53 -5.66
C SER A 55 2.65 15.25 -5.68
N LYS A 56 3.09 14.79 -4.50
CA LYS A 56 3.96 13.63 -4.33
C LYS A 56 3.59 12.85 -3.07
N LEU A 57 3.64 11.53 -3.18
CA LEU A 57 3.44 10.60 -2.09
C LEU A 57 4.72 9.76 -1.91
N PHE A 58 5.27 9.78 -0.70
CA PHE A 58 6.36 8.91 -0.28
C PHE A 58 5.82 7.83 0.65
N VAL A 59 6.23 6.58 0.44
CA VAL A 59 5.62 5.43 1.12
C VAL A 59 6.68 4.62 1.86
N PHE A 60 6.44 4.31 3.12
CA PHE A 60 7.29 3.47 3.98
C PHE A 60 6.44 2.42 4.67
N GLY A 61 7.02 1.25 4.93
CA GLY A 61 6.32 0.18 5.64
C GLY A 61 6.48 -1.17 4.96
N ASP A 62 5.37 -1.89 4.86
CA ASP A 62 5.35 -3.31 4.53
C ASP A 62 4.41 -3.67 3.37
N SER A 63 3.97 -4.94 3.33
CA SER A 63 3.14 -5.50 2.26
C SER A 63 1.80 -4.79 2.07
N TYR A 64 1.29 -4.09 3.08
CA TYR A 64 0.02 -3.37 2.99
C TYR A 64 0.09 -2.15 2.06
N VAL A 65 1.30 -1.64 1.85
CA VAL A 65 1.57 -0.44 1.05
C VAL A 65 2.65 -0.65 -0.01
N ASP A 66 3.27 -1.83 -0.11
CA ASP A 66 4.27 -2.16 -1.14
C ASP A 66 3.65 -2.31 -2.54
N THR A 67 4.27 -1.66 -3.52
CA THR A 67 3.87 -1.67 -4.93
C THR A 67 4.86 -2.43 -5.82
N GLY A 68 5.80 -3.20 -5.23
CA GLY A 68 6.68 -4.14 -5.92
C GLY A 68 8.17 -3.96 -5.63
N ASN A 69 8.58 -3.73 -4.37
CA ASN A 69 10.00 -3.62 -4.00
C ASN A 69 10.65 -4.95 -3.62
N ASN A 70 9.91 -5.97 -3.20
CA ASN A 70 10.48 -7.31 -3.00
C ASN A 70 11.06 -7.86 -4.32
N LYS A 71 12.08 -8.72 -4.23
CA LYS A 71 12.74 -9.27 -5.43
C LYS A 71 11.83 -10.24 -6.18
N ILE A 72 11.74 -10.07 -7.50
CA ILE A 72 10.83 -10.81 -8.39
C ILE A 72 10.90 -12.34 -8.29
N PHE A 73 12.10 -12.90 -8.11
CA PHE A 73 12.29 -14.36 -8.07
C PHE A 73 12.23 -14.98 -6.67
N THR A 74 12.08 -14.16 -5.62
CA THR A 74 12.23 -14.65 -4.23
C THR A 74 10.94 -14.60 -3.43
N VAL A 75 9.89 -13.93 -3.92
CA VAL A 75 8.61 -13.83 -3.20
C VAL A 75 7.44 -14.17 -4.11
N GLU A 76 6.36 -14.60 -3.48
CA GLU A 76 5.17 -15.08 -4.16
C GLU A 76 4.31 -13.97 -4.74
N SER A 77 4.41 -12.73 -4.24
CA SER A 77 3.66 -11.58 -4.77
C SER A 77 4.00 -11.23 -6.23
N TRP A 78 5.09 -11.80 -6.75
CA TRP A 78 5.50 -11.73 -8.16
C TRP A 78 5.11 -12.97 -8.99
N LYS A 79 4.35 -13.89 -8.40
CA LYS A 79 3.88 -15.13 -9.04
C LYS A 79 2.35 -15.12 -9.11
N TYR A 80 1.79 -15.77 -10.13
CA TYR A 80 0.36 -16.05 -10.15
C TYR A 80 0.00 -16.86 -8.89
N PRO A 81 -1.06 -16.50 -8.14
CA PRO A 81 -2.23 -15.73 -8.57
C PRO A 81 -2.24 -14.24 -8.19
N TYR A 82 -1.16 -13.70 -7.63
CA TYR A 82 -1.12 -12.27 -7.29
C TYR A 82 -1.24 -11.41 -8.55
N GLY A 83 -1.97 -10.29 -8.46
CA GLY A 83 -2.23 -9.41 -9.59
C GLY A 83 -3.21 -9.92 -10.64
N MET A 84 -3.88 -11.06 -10.42
CA MET A 84 -4.82 -11.66 -11.39
C MET A 84 -6.06 -10.82 -11.73
N THR A 85 -6.43 -9.80 -10.94
CA THR A 85 -7.49 -8.85 -11.29
C THR A 85 -6.94 -7.66 -12.07
N LEU A 86 -6.51 -6.58 -11.41
CA LEU A 86 -5.84 -5.46 -12.08
C LEU A 86 -4.37 -5.40 -11.64
N PRO A 87 -3.39 -5.44 -12.58
CA PRO A 87 -3.53 -5.36 -14.04
C PRO A 87 -3.75 -6.70 -14.78
N GLY A 88 -3.96 -7.81 -14.08
CA GLY A 88 -4.08 -9.15 -14.67
C GLY A 88 -2.77 -9.92 -14.72
N ILE A 89 -1.69 -9.33 -14.19
CA ILE A 89 -0.37 -9.95 -14.04
C ILE A 89 0.23 -9.61 -12.66
N PRO A 90 1.12 -10.45 -12.11
CA PRO A 90 1.80 -10.14 -10.87
C PRO A 90 2.65 -8.86 -10.97
N THR A 91 2.53 -7.99 -9.98
CA THR A 91 3.28 -6.72 -9.90
C THR A 91 4.09 -6.57 -8.62
N GLY A 92 4.18 -7.64 -7.81
CA GLY A 92 4.82 -7.62 -6.49
C GLY A 92 3.92 -7.08 -5.38
N ARG A 93 2.69 -6.66 -5.69
CA ARG A 93 1.65 -6.30 -4.72
C ARG A 93 1.11 -7.55 -4.02
N TYR A 94 0.95 -7.47 -2.70
CA TYR A 94 0.36 -8.53 -1.89
C TYR A 94 -1.17 -8.46 -1.93
N SER A 95 -1.74 -8.60 -3.13
CA SER A 95 -3.18 -8.66 -3.38
C SER A 95 -3.45 -9.36 -4.72
N ASP A 96 -4.71 -9.68 -5.03
CA ASP A 96 -5.12 -10.06 -6.39
C ASP A 96 -5.01 -8.89 -7.37
N GLY A 97 -4.82 -7.65 -6.89
CA GLY A 97 -4.59 -6.49 -7.73
C GLY A 97 -3.94 -5.32 -6.98
N LEU A 98 -4.63 -4.18 -6.94
CA LEU A 98 -4.18 -2.95 -6.27
C LEU A 98 -4.18 -3.05 -4.74
N VAL A 99 -3.26 -2.32 -4.09
CA VAL A 99 -3.14 -2.18 -2.63
C VAL A 99 -3.45 -0.75 -2.16
N PHE A 100 -3.47 -0.51 -0.84
CA PHE A 100 -3.84 0.78 -0.25
C PHE A 100 -3.15 1.99 -0.90
N THR A 101 -1.84 1.88 -1.18
CA THR A 101 -1.05 2.93 -1.84
C THR A 101 -1.65 3.38 -3.16
N ASP A 102 -2.17 2.45 -3.97
CA ASP A 102 -2.75 2.77 -5.27
C ASP A 102 -4.05 3.55 -5.12
N PHE A 103 -4.92 3.14 -4.18
CA PHE A 103 -6.17 3.84 -3.88
C PHE A 103 -5.92 5.23 -3.32
N LEU A 104 -4.94 5.40 -2.42
CA LEU A 104 -4.57 6.71 -1.88
C LEU A 104 -3.99 7.62 -2.98
N ALA A 105 -3.10 7.11 -3.82
CA ALA A 105 -2.53 7.89 -4.93
C ALA A 105 -3.63 8.32 -5.92
N SER A 106 -4.54 7.41 -6.26
CA SER A 106 -5.70 7.72 -7.10
C SER A 106 -6.59 8.79 -6.48
N TYR A 107 -6.82 8.73 -5.16
CA TYR A 107 -7.56 9.76 -4.43
C TYR A 107 -6.92 11.14 -4.55
N MET A 108 -5.59 11.19 -4.56
CA MET A 108 -4.82 12.42 -4.73
C MET A 108 -4.74 12.88 -6.20
N GLY A 109 -5.38 12.18 -7.14
CA GLY A 109 -5.33 12.49 -8.57
C GLY A 109 -3.98 12.19 -9.22
N MET A 110 -3.23 11.20 -8.71
CA MET A 110 -1.92 10.82 -9.25
C MET A 110 -1.79 9.30 -9.43
N LYS A 111 -0.89 8.88 -10.35
CA LYS A 111 -0.50 7.46 -10.46
C LYS A 111 0.27 7.03 -9.22
N SER A 112 0.12 5.77 -8.84
CA SER A 112 0.82 5.15 -7.72
C SER A 112 2.33 5.42 -7.74
N PRO A 113 2.96 5.75 -6.58
CA PRO A 113 4.40 5.95 -6.49
C PRO A 113 5.19 4.73 -6.96
N MET A 114 6.24 4.99 -7.72
CA MET A 114 7.14 3.95 -8.22
C MET A 114 7.89 3.27 -7.07
N PRO A 115 7.99 1.92 -7.03
CA PRO A 115 8.89 1.23 -6.12
C PRO A 115 10.35 1.63 -6.40
N TYR A 116 11.07 2.08 -5.36
CA TYR A 116 12.38 2.72 -5.52
C TYR A 116 13.42 1.81 -6.19
N LYS A 117 13.29 0.47 -6.09
CA LYS A 117 14.20 -0.48 -6.77
C LYS A 117 14.06 -0.46 -8.30
N GLN A 118 12.95 0.05 -8.83
CA GLN A 118 12.76 0.22 -10.27
C GLN A 118 13.32 1.56 -10.80
N TRP A 119 13.82 2.43 -9.91
CA TRP A 119 14.43 3.69 -10.30
C TRP A 119 15.82 3.47 -10.91
N THR A 120 15.98 3.81 -12.19
CA THR A 120 17.23 3.64 -12.94
C THR A 120 18.06 4.91 -13.05
N GLY A 121 17.66 6.01 -12.40
CA GLY A 121 18.29 7.33 -12.58
C GLY A 121 17.84 8.08 -13.84
N LEU A 122 17.17 7.39 -14.77
CA LEU A 122 16.70 7.94 -16.04
C LEU A 122 15.25 8.38 -15.98
N PHE A 123 14.90 9.43 -16.74
CA PHE A 123 13.53 9.92 -16.91
C PHE A 123 12.85 10.37 -15.59
N LYS A 124 13.27 11.53 -15.06
CA LYS A 124 12.70 12.13 -13.82
C LYS A 124 11.17 12.22 -13.78
N TRP A 125 10.49 12.26 -14.94
CA TRP A 125 9.03 12.24 -14.99
C TRP A 125 8.43 10.97 -14.36
N ARG A 126 9.13 9.82 -14.38
CA ARG A 126 8.66 8.56 -13.77
C ARG A 126 8.51 8.62 -12.25
N VAL A 127 9.19 9.58 -11.62
CA VAL A 127 9.21 9.76 -10.15
C VAL A 127 8.49 11.03 -9.71
N ARG A 128 7.74 11.65 -10.64
CA ARG A 128 7.03 12.92 -10.42
C ARG A 128 5.94 12.84 -9.34
N ASN A 129 5.40 11.65 -9.08
CA ASN A 129 4.37 11.38 -8.07
C ASN A 129 4.96 10.91 -6.73
N GLY A 130 6.29 10.89 -6.58
CA GLY A 130 6.98 10.34 -5.41
C GLY A 130 7.47 8.91 -5.63
N MET A 131 7.82 8.24 -4.53
CA MET A 131 8.43 6.90 -4.53
C MET A 131 7.94 6.05 -3.36
N ASN A 132 7.90 4.75 -3.58
CA ASN A 132 7.59 3.74 -2.59
C ASN A 132 8.85 3.02 -2.11
N PHE A 133 9.11 3.03 -0.81
CA PHE A 133 10.23 2.37 -0.15
C PHE A 133 9.81 1.16 0.71
N ALA A 134 8.51 0.88 0.80
CA ALA A 134 7.98 -0.23 1.58
C ALA A 134 8.40 -1.58 1.01
N HIS A 135 8.52 -2.60 1.86
CA HIS A 135 8.85 -3.97 1.48
C HIS A 135 7.96 -4.96 2.22
N GLY A 136 7.33 -5.87 1.49
CA GLY A 136 6.57 -6.99 2.05
C GLY A 136 7.30 -7.75 3.15
N GLY A 137 6.59 -8.00 4.25
CA GLY A 137 7.07 -8.75 5.42
C GLY A 137 8.01 -7.99 6.36
N THR A 138 8.31 -6.71 6.12
CA THR A 138 9.22 -5.94 6.98
C THR A 138 8.51 -5.28 8.16
N GLY A 139 9.29 -4.98 9.19
CA GLY A 139 8.85 -4.28 10.40
C GLY A 139 9.72 -3.06 10.71
N VAL A 140 9.57 -2.53 11.92
CA VAL A 140 10.54 -1.56 12.45
C VAL A 140 11.84 -2.26 12.86
N PHE A 141 11.77 -3.53 13.25
CA PHE A 141 12.90 -4.42 13.45
C PHE A 141 13.05 -5.41 12.29
N ASN A 142 14.07 -6.26 12.37
CA ASN A 142 14.28 -7.34 11.42
C ASN A 142 13.25 -8.45 11.67
N THR A 143 12.73 -9.02 10.59
CA THR A 143 11.73 -10.09 10.59
C THR A 143 12.27 -11.30 9.82
N TRP A 144 11.44 -12.33 9.62
CA TRP A 144 11.79 -13.53 8.86
C TRP A 144 12.12 -13.23 7.40
N ILE A 145 11.65 -12.10 6.87
CA ILE A 145 12.02 -11.61 5.55
C ILE A 145 13.28 -10.76 5.65
N LYS A 146 14.32 -11.15 4.89
CA LYS A 146 15.60 -10.44 4.80
C LYS A 146 15.55 -9.24 3.85
N GLU A 147 14.57 -8.36 4.05
CA GLU A 147 14.41 -7.11 3.31
C GLU A 147 14.63 -5.89 4.25
N PRO A 148 14.85 -4.69 3.69
CA PRO A 148 15.11 -3.48 4.48
C PRO A 148 14.00 -3.16 5.49
N ASN A 149 14.33 -3.19 6.78
CA ASN A 149 13.47 -2.65 7.85
C ASN A 149 13.18 -1.15 7.66
N MET A 150 12.19 -0.64 8.36
CA MET A 150 11.70 0.73 8.17
C MET A 150 12.80 1.80 8.30
N THR A 151 13.74 1.66 9.24
CA THR A 151 14.88 2.59 9.37
C THR A 151 15.75 2.60 8.12
N THR A 152 16.00 1.43 7.53
CA THR A 152 16.76 1.30 6.28
C THR A 152 16.01 1.90 5.09
N GLN A 153 14.69 1.75 5.03
CA GLN A 153 13.84 2.39 4.02
C GLN A 153 13.97 3.93 4.09
N ILE A 154 13.89 4.49 5.30
CA ILE A 154 14.04 5.94 5.54
C ILE A 154 15.44 6.43 5.15
N ASN A 155 16.49 5.69 5.52
CA ASN A 155 17.86 6.04 5.14
C ASN A 155 18.07 6.01 3.62
N THR A 156 17.41 5.08 2.93
CA THR A 156 17.43 5.01 1.46
C THR A 156 16.77 6.26 0.85
N PHE A 157 15.65 6.70 1.38
CA PHE A 157 15.01 7.95 0.93
C PHE A 157 15.91 9.18 1.17
N LYS A 158 16.53 9.29 2.34
CA LYS A 158 17.50 10.35 2.64
C LYS A 158 18.65 10.37 1.62
N LYS A 159 19.16 9.20 1.23
CA LYS A 159 20.18 9.09 0.18
C LYS A 159 19.67 9.64 -1.16
N TYR A 160 18.45 9.31 -1.57
CA TYR A 160 17.89 9.81 -2.84
C TYR A 160 17.71 11.34 -2.84
N ILE A 161 17.43 11.94 -1.68
CA ILE A 161 17.40 13.39 -1.54
C ILE A 161 18.81 13.98 -1.67
N ALA A 162 19.81 13.37 -1.02
CA ALA A 162 21.21 13.79 -1.12
C ALA A 162 21.74 13.68 -2.57
N ASP A 163 21.31 12.65 -3.30
CA ASP A 163 21.65 12.43 -4.72
C ASP A 163 20.87 13.37 -5.68
N GLY A 164 20.04 14.27 -5.16
CA GLY A 164 19.35 15.29 -5.96
C GLY A 164 18.15 14.76 -6.78
N VAL A 165 17.60 13.59 -6.40
CA VAL A 165 16.37 13.06 -7.00
C VAL A 165 15.19 13.98 -6.68
N TYR A 166 15.12 14.45 -5.43
CA TYR A 166 14.10 15.37 -4.93
C TYR A 166 14.74 16.57 -4.22
N ASN A 167 14.20 17.76 -4.47
CA ASN A 167 14.67 19.00 -3.82
C ASN A 167 13.69 19.47 -2.73
N LYS A 168 14.06 20.50 -1.97
CA LYS A 168 13.23 21.07 -0.88
C LYS A 168 11.83 21.48 -1.33
N ARG A 169 11.65 21.93 -2.57
CA ARG A 169 10.35 22.34 -3.13
C ARG A 169 9.44 21.13 -3.39
N ASP A 170 10.02 19.99 -3.78
CA ASP A 170 9.30 18.73 -3.90
C ASP A 170 8.81 18.26 -2.54
N LEU A 171 9.70 18.25 -1.55
CA LEU A 171 9.40 17.80 -0.19
C LEU A 171 8.31 18.65 0.46
N ALA A 172 8.37 19.97 0.29
CA ALA A 172 7.38 20.90 0.83
C ALA A 172 5.95 20.71 0.26
N ARG A 173 5.79 19.99 -0.86
CA ARG A 173 4.50 19.71 -1.52
C ARG A 173 4.16 18.22 -1.53
N SER A 174 4.71 17.48 -0.58
CA SER A 174 4.58 16.04 -0.51
C SER A 174 4.09 15.60 0.87
N MET A 175 3.60 14.37 0.91
CA MET A 175 3.27 13.68 2.15
C MET A 175 3.99 12.33 2.19
N ALA A 176 4.27 11.86 3.40
CA ALA A 176 4.61 10.46 3.63
C ALA A 176 3.41 9.69 4.18
N ILE A 177 3.24 8.45 3.75
CA ILE A 177 2.42 7.43 4.41
C ILE A 177 3.35 6.38 5.01
N VAL A 178 3.04 5.93 6.22
CA VAL A 178 3.83 4.92 6.93
C VAL A 178 2.87 3.84 7.43
N ALA A 179 3.16 2.59 7.06
CA ALA A 179 2.42 1.42 7.49
C ALA A 179 3.31 0.53 8.38
N LEU A 180 2.69 -0.04 9.42
CA LEU A 180 3.29 -1.06 10.28
C LEU A 180 2.19 -2.06 10.62
N SER A 181 2.12 -3.15 9.86
CA SER A 181 0.96 -4.03 9.79
C SER A 181 1.17 -5.38 10.48
N GLY A 182 2.07 -5.45 11.46
CA GLY A 182 2.16 -6.57 12.41
C GLY A 182 3.25 -7.62 12.16
N ASN A 183 4.19 -7.37 11.24
CA ASN A 183 5.29 -8.30 10.98
C ASN A 183 6.23 -8.47 12.20
N ASP A 184 6.51 -7.39 12.96
CA ASP A 184 7.29 -7.50 14.21
C ASP A 184 6.62 -8.44 15.24
N TYR A 185 5.29 -8.42 15.31
CA TYR A 185 4.52 -9.29 16.23
C TYR A 185 4.50 -10.73 15.79
N THR A 186 4.41 -10.96 14.47
CA THR A 186 4.59 -12.30 13.92
C THR A 186 5.99 -12.82 14.22
N GLN A 187 7.02 -11.99 14.06
CA GLN A 187 8.39 -12.37 14.40
C GLN A 187 8.56 -12.67 15.91
N TYR A 188 7.97 -11.86 16.78
CA TYR A 188 7.99 -12.09 18.23
C TYR A 188 7.45 -13.48 18.60
N VAL A 189 6.34 -13.88 17.99
CA VAL A 189 5.75 -15.21 18.21
C VAL A 189 6.66 -16.31 17.64
N LEU A 190 7.24 -16.12 16.45
CA LEU A 190 8.18 -17.08 15.85
C LEU A 190 9.45 -17.27 16.70
N ASP A 191 9.89 -16.24 17.39
CA ASP A 191 11.04 -16.27 18.30
C ASP A 191 10.70 -16.88 19.67
N GLY A 192 9.47 -17.37 19.87
CA GLY A 192 9.04 -17.99 21.14
C GLY A 192 8.66 -16.99 22.23
N GLY A 193 8.27 -15.77 21.85
CA GLY A 193 7.76 -14.76 22.78
C GLY A 193 6.50 -15.22 23.52
N THR A 194 6.32 -14.75 24.75
CA THR A 194 5.19 -15.14 25.63
C THR A 194 4.09 -14.08 25.65
N ASP A 195 2.89 -14.48 26.03
CA ASP A 195 1.75 -13.56 26.15
C ASP A 195 2.02 -12.46 27.20
N GLU A 196 2.70 -12.78 28.30
CA GLU A 196 3.06 -11.82 29.34
C GLU A 196 4.05 -10.75 28.83
N GLY A 197 4.93 -11.13 27.90
CA GLY A 197 5.91 -10.23 27.31
C GLY A 197 5.36 -9.40 26.14
N PHE A 198 4.18 -9.74 25.60
CA PHE A 198 3.68 -9.18 24.36
C PHE A 198 3.47 -7.66 24.43
N ARG A 199 2.85 -7.14 25.49
CA ARG A 199 2.65 -5.69 25.66
C ARG A 199 3.96 -4.93 25.82
N ALA A 200 4.92 -5.49 26.53
CA ALA A 200 6.25 -4.87 26.64
C ALA A 200 6.93 -4.81 25.26
N PHE A 201 6.74 -5.83 24.43
CA PHE A 201 7.22 -5.83 23.06
C PHE A 201 6.47 -4.83 22.16
N ILE A 202 5.14 -4.65 22.31
CA ILE A 202 4.37 -3.60 21.63
C ILE A 202 4.97 -2.22 21.94
N VAL A 203 5.26 -1.93 23.21
CA VAL A 203 5.92 -0.67 23.62
C VAL A 203 7.28 -0.52 22.95
N LYS A 204 8.09 -1.59 22.89
CA LYS A 204 9.40 -1.57 22.21
C LYS A 204 9.28 -1.25 20.72
N VAL A 205 8.33 -1.87 20.02
CA VAL A 205 8.02 -1.60 18.61
C VAL A 205 7.63 -0.14 18.41
N LEU A 206 6.74 0.38 19.25
CA LEU A 206 6.28 1.76 19.14
C LEU A 206 7.34 2.80 19.49
N ASN A 207 8.24 2.51 20.41
CA ASN A 207 9.41 3.36 20.67
C ASN A 207 10.31 3.48 19.43
N GLN A 208 10.56 2.36 18.74
CA GLN A 208 11.34 2.39 17.50
C GLN A 208 10.57 3.08 16.35
N LEU A 209 9.25 2.90 16.28
CA LEU A 209 8.41 3.62 15.33
C LEU A 209 8.49 5.14 15.58
N GLU A 210 8.39 5.60 16.83
CA GLU A 210 8.54 7.02 17.18
C GLU A 210 9.87 7.59 16.68
N VAL A 211 10.98 6.87 16.87
CA VAL A 211 12.29 7.26 16.32
C VAL A 211 12.24 7.40 14.79
N ASN A 212 11.67 6.42 14.11
CA ASN A 212 11.52 6.46 12.64
C ASN A 212 10.67 7.67 12.19
N LEU A 213 9.59 7.99 12.90
CA LEU A 213 8.74 9.14 12.60
C LEU A 213 9.42 10.48 12.81
N ARG A 214 10.20 10.62 13.88
CA ARG A 214 11.06 11.80 14.09
C ARG A 214 12.03 11.96 12.93
N GLU A 215 12.64 10.87 12.46
CA GLU A 215 13.57 10.91 11.34
C GLU A 215 12.90 11.28 10.02
N ILE A 216 11.68 10.81 9.75
CA ILE A 216 10.89 11.24 8.59
C ILE A 216 10.53 12.74 8.69
N GLY A 217 10.10 13.20 9.87
CA GLY A 217 9.75 14.62 10.09
C GLY A 217 10.91 15.59 9.88
N LYS A 218 12.14 15.15 10.12
CA LYS A 218 13.36 15.95 9.87
C LYS A 218 13.70 16.11 8.38
N ILE A 219 13.08 15.34 7.49
CA ILE A 219 13.39 15.35 6.05
C ILE A 219 12.84 16.61 5.35
N GLY A 220 11.87 17.30 5.96
CA GLY A 220 11.26 18.51 5.38
C GLY A 220 9.95 18.26 4.63
N LEU A 221 9.36 17.08 4.80
CA LEU A 221 7.97 16.77 4.42
C LEU A 221 7.01 17.58 5.30
N LYS A 222 5.89 18.06 4.75
CA LYS A 222 4.91 18.84 5.54
C LYS A 222 3.86 18.00 6.24
N LYS A 223 3.63 16.78 5.77
CA LYS A 223 2.66 15.85 6.35
C LYS A 223 3.26 14.44 6.40
N VAL A 224 3.12 13.80 7.55
CA VAL A 224 3.45 12.39 7.77
C VAL A 224 2.20 11.71 8.30
N VAL A 225 1.77 10.65 7.64
CA VAL A 225 0.51 9.99 7.92
C VAL A 225 0.76 8.55 8.32
N MET A 226 0.25 8.18 9.48
CA MET A 226 0.38 6.86 10.09
C MET A 226 -0.89 6.09 9.89
N LEU A 227 -0.80 4.87 9.36
CA LEU A 227 -1.91 3.93 9.43
C LEU A 227 -1.94 3.30 10.81
N THR A 228 -3.13 3.19 11.43
CA THR A 228 -3.30 2.31 12.60
C THR A 228 -3.09 0.85 12.18
N LEU A 229 -2.69 0.01 13.13
CA LEU A 229 -2.64 -1.43 12.96
C LEU A 229 -4.05 -1.96 12.70
N GLN A 230 -4.23 -2.72 11.62
CA GLN A 230 -5.49 -3.37 11.28
C GLN A 230 -5.91 -4.38 12.37
N PRO A 231 -7.20 -4.75 12.51
CA PRO A 231 -7.65 -5.71 13.52
C PRO A 231 -7.01 -7.09 13.28
N LEU A 232 -5.90 -7.37 13.97
CA LEU A 232 -5.12 -8.58 13.74
C LEU A 232 -5.94 -9.85 14.00
N GLY A 233 -6.86 -9.81 14.97
CA GLY A 233 -7.75 -10.92 15.28
C GLY A 233 -8.75 -11.22 14.18
N CYS A 234 -9.03 -10.27 13.29
CA CYS A 234 -9.92 -10.48 12.14
C CYS A 234 -9.20 -10.97 10.88
N LEU A 235 -7.86 -11.10 10.91
CA LEU A 235 -7.14 -11.64 9.76
C LEU A 235 -7.46 -13.13 9.59
N PRO A 236 -7.57 -13.64 8.35
CA PRO A 236 -7.99 -15.02 8.13
C PRO A 236 -7.10 -16.07 8.81
N ASN A 237 -5.78 -15.84 8.91
CA ASN A 237 -4.88 -16.74 9.63
C ASN A 237 -5.12 -16.80 11.15
N LYS A 238 -5.84 -15.82 11.72
CA LYS A 238 -6.27 -15.80 13.13
C LYS A 238 -7.70 -16.28 13.29
N ALA A 239 -8.56 -15.99 12.32
CA ALA A 239 -9.96 -16.41 12.32
C ALA A 239 -10.17 -17.87 11.89
N ILE A 240 -9.17 -18.56 11.32
CA ILE A 240 -9.28 -19.94 10.83
C ILE A 240 -9.77 -20.93 11.89
N SER A 241 -9.31 -20.81 13.15
CA SER A 241 -9.73 -21.66 14.27
C SER A 241 -11.18 -21.38 14.71
N LEU A 242 -11.74 -20.25 14.29
CA LEU A 242 -13.11 -19.79 14.52
C LEU A 242 -13.96 -19.92 13.24
N SER A 243 -13.59 -20.82 12.34
CA SER A 243 -14.27 -21.07 11.05
C SER A 243 -14.46 -19.83 10.18
N TYR A 244 -13.60 -18.81 10.34
CA TYR A 244 -13.70 -17.51 9.68
C TYR A 244 -14.98 -16.71 10.00
N GLU A 245 -15.71 -17.08 11.06
CA GLU A 245 -16.99 -16.45 11.42
C GLU A 245 -16.81 -15.25 12.35
N LYS A 246 -15.74 -15.24 13.15
CA LYS A 246 -15.50 -14.24 14.20
C LYS A 246 -14.02 -13.89 14.27
N CYS A 247 -13.75 -12.71 14.80
CA CYS A 247 -12.41 -12.28 15.11
C CYS A 247 -11.92 -12.88 16.44
N ASP A 248 -10.61 -13.05 16.57
CA ASP A 248 -9.94 -13.27 17.84
C ASP A 248 -9.93 -11.97 18.66
N GLU A 249 -10.90 -11.84 19.57
CA GLU A 249 -11.06 -10.63 20.39
C GLU A 249 -9.88 -10.36 21.35
N PRO A 250 -9.29 -11.36 22.04
CA PRO A 250 -8.03 -11.15 22.76
C PRO A 250 -6.94 -10.49 21.92
N LEU A 251 -6.71 -10.94 20.69
CA LEU A 251 -5.70 -10.35 19.82
C LEU A 251 -6.09 -8.94 19.32
N ASN A 252 -7.39 -8.68 19.11
CA ASN A 252 -7.87 -7.33 18.81
C ASN A 252 -7.67 -6.36 19.99
N ASN A 253 -7.77 -6.82 21.24
CA ASN A 253 -7.47 -5.97 22.40
C ASN A 253 -6.00 -5.50 22.41
N GLU A 254 -5.07 -6.37 22.01
CA GLU A 254 -3.66 -5.98 21.88
C GLU A 254 -3.43 -5.03 20.70
N THR A 255 -4.22 -5.18 19.63
CA THR A 255 -4.23 -4.22 18.51
C THR A 255 -4.75 -2.84 18.95
N ILE A 256 -5.81 -2.79 19.76
CA ILE A 256 -6.34 -1.55 20.34
C ILE A 256 -5.30 -0.89 21.26
N PHE A 257 -4.59 -1.69 22.07
CA PHE A 257 -3.51 -1.20 22.91
C PHE A 257 -2.38 -0.55 22.08
N HIS A 258 -1.92 -1.22 21.01
CA HIS A 258 -0.98 -0.63 20.06
C HIS A 258 -1.49 0.71 19.51
N ASN A 259 -2.72 0.72 18.99
CA ASN A 259 -3.28 1.90 18.33
C ASN A 259 -3.48 3.08 19.28
N THR A 260 -3.79 2.81 20.55
CA THR A 260 -3.87 3.82 21.61
C THR A 260 -2.51 4.49 21.83
N LEU A 261 -1.45 3.70 21.96
CA LEU A 261 -0.09 4.22 22.12
C LEU A 261 0.41 4.96 20.88
N LEU A 262 0.08 4.48 19.67
CA LEU A 262 0.39 5.19 18.42
C LEU A 262 -0.24 6.58 18.38
N GLN A 263 -1.50 6.73 18.82
CA GLN A 263 -2.15 8.03 18.90
C GLN A 263 -1.42 8.97 19.88
N GLN A 264 -0.98 8.46 21.03
CA GLN A 264 -0.20 9.23 22.01
C GLN A 264 1.14 9.69 21.44
N ILE A 265 1.84 8.82 20.70
CA ILE A 265 3.09 9.16 20.02
C ILE A 265 2.86 10.28 19.00
N VAL A 266 1.82 10.20 18.17
CA VAL A 266 1.50 11.24 17.19
C VAL A 266 1.14 12.58 17.86
N GLN A 267 0.39 12.55 18.95
CA GLN A 267 0.09 13.75 19.74
C GLN A 267 1.37 14.38 20.31
N LYS A 268 2.26 13.55 20.87
CA LYS A 268 3.57 13.99 21.38
C LYS A 268 4.41 14.64 20.28
N LEU A 269 4.55 14.00 19.12
CA LEU A 269 5.33 14.55 18.00
C LEU A 269 4.79 15.92 17.55
N ASN A 270 3.47 16.07 17.45
CA ASN A 270 2.83 17.34 17.10
C ASN A 270 3.00 18.43 18.17
N SER A 271 3.26 18.07 19.43
CA SER A 271 3.56 19.04 20.49
C SER A 271 5.01 19.56 20.45
N GLU A 272 5.91 18.82 19.80
CA GLU A 272 7.35 19.11 19.78
C GLU A 272 7.80 19.82 18.49
N THR A 273 6.98 19.81 17.45
CA THR A 273 7.29 20.50 16.19
C THR A 273 6.05 21.04 15.49
N THR A 274 6.22 22.19 14.83
CA THR A 274 5.24 22.77 13.91
C THR A 274 5.67 22.67 12.44
N ASP A 275 6.88 22.16 12.18
CA ASP A 275 7.44 22.06 10.82
C ASP A 275 6.81 20.95 9.98
N THR A 276 6.42 19.87 10.66
CA THR A 276 5.78 18.68 10.09
C THR A 276 4.54 18.35 10.89
N LEU A 277 3.42 18.13 10.20
CA LEU A 277 2.19 17.68 10.84
C LEU A 277 2.05 16.16 10.74
N PHE A 278 1.90 15.51 11.88
CA PHE A 278 1.67 14.08 11.98
C PHE A 278 0.18 13.79 12.10
N HIS A 279 -0.32 12.84 11.31
CA HIS A 279 -1.72 12.40 11.33
C HIS A 279 -1.83 10.90 11.47
N VAL A 280 -2.93 10.45 12.07
CA VAL A 280 -3.33 9.04 12.08
C VAL A 280 -4.51 8.87 11.12
N LEU A 281 -4.42 7.89 10.22
CA LEU A 281 -5.56 7.33 9.50
C LEU A 281 -5.96 6.02 10.19
N ASP A 282 -7.20 5.97 10.64
CA ASP A 282 -7.72 4.85 11.42
C ASP A 282 -8.14 3.67 10.53
N LEU A 283 -7.13 2.94 10.07
CA LEU A 283 -7.27 1.72 9.29
C LEU A 283 -8.03 0.64 10.06
N TYR A 284 -7.81 0.51 11.37
CA TYR A 284 -8.51 -0.43 12.25
C TYR A 284 -10.03 -0.29 12.14
N SER A 285 -10.54 0.92 12.37
CA SER A 285 -11.97 1.20 12.30
C SER A 285 -12.52 1.06 10.87
N ALA A 286 -11.70 1.36 9.86
CA ALA A 286 -12.10 1.18 8.46
C ALA A 286 -12.32 -0.31 8.11
N PHE A 287 -11.42 -1.20 8.54
CA PHE A 287 -11.58 -2.65 8.40
C PHE A 287 -12.86 -3.12 9.10
N LEU A 288 -13.06 -2.75 10.36
CA LEU A 288 -14.25 -3.16 11.10
C LEU A 288 -15.54 -2.61 10.49
N SER A 289 -15.52 -1.39 9.94
CA SER A 289 -16.67 -0.83 9.23
C SER A 289 -17.07 -1.69 8.03
N VAL A 290 -16.09 -2.15 7.24
CA VAL A 290 -16.35 -3.03 6.09
C VAL A 290 -16.84 -4.40 6.53
N ILE A 291 -16.20 -5.01 7.52
CA ILE A 291 -16.59 -6.33 8.07
C ILE A 291 -18.01 -6.26 8.64
N ASN A 292 -18.34 -5.27 9.47
CA ASN A 292 -19.63 -5.18 10.13
C ASN A 292 -20.77 -4.78 9.19
N LYS A 293 -20.55 -3.87 8.22
CA LYS A 293 -21.59 -3.50 7.24
C LYS A 293 -21.95 -4.65 6.33
N SER A 294 -20.95 -5.44 5.93
CA SER A 294 -21.16 -6.61 5.08
C SER A 294 -21.93 -7.74 5.79
N ALA A 295 -21.92 -7.73 7.13
CA ALA A 295 -22.69 -8.66 7.94
C ALA A 295 -24.17 -8.25 8.09
N GLY A 296 -24.58 -7.02 7.77
CA GLY A 296 -25.87 -6.46 8.21
C GLY A 296 -26.70 -5.60 7.23
N GLU A 297 -26.18 -5.13 6.09
CA GLU A 297 -26.93 -4.18 5.23
C GLU A 297 -27.11 -4.63 3.77
N THR A 298 -28.31 -4.35 3.21
CA THR A 298 -28.77 -4.80 1.89
C THR A 298 -28.30 -3.94 0.69
N GLY A 299 -27.38 -2.99 0.87
CA GLY A 299 -27.10 -1.94 -0.13
C GLY A 299 -25.63 -1.64 -0.48
N SER A 300 -24.64 -2.31 0.12
CA SER A 300 -23.22 -2.17 -0.26
C SER A 300 -22.67 -3.45 -0.90
N THR A 301 -21.49 -3.37 -1.53
CA THR A 301 -20.81 -4.50 -2.19
C THR A 301 -20.90 -5.75 -1.31
N LYS A 302 -21.70 -6.73 -1.73
CA LYS A 302 -21.94 -7.92 -0.91
C LYS A 302 -20.73 -8.82 -0.99
N PHE A 303 -19.90 -8.78 0.04
CA PHE A 303 -18.87 -9.79 0.23
C PHE A 303 -19.52 -11.12 0.64
N GLY A 304 -18.91 -12.23 0.20
CA GLY A 304 -19.38 -13.58 0.48
C GLY A 304 -19.22 -13.96 1.96
N ASN A 305 -19.97 -14.98 2.39
CA ASN A 305 -19.87 -15.54 3.74
C ASN A 305 -19.09 -16.87 3.72
N PRO A 306 -18.23 -17.15 4.73
CA PRO A 306 -17.85 -16.26 5.84
C PRO A 306 -16.97 -15.08 5.38
N LEU A 307 -17.20 -13.88 5.95
CA LEU A 307 -16.54 -12.63 5.53
C LEU A 307 -15.01 -12.63 5.70
N LEU A 308 -14.51 -13.39 6.69
CA LEU A 308 -13.08 -13.46 6.99
C LEU A 308 -12.39 -14.59 6.22
N LYS A 309 -13.10 -15.36 5.39
CA LYS A 309 -12.51 -16.42 4.59
C LYS A 309 -11.72 -15.78 3.43
N PRO A 310 -10.45 -16.16 3.20
CA PRO A 310 -9.69 -15.59 2.11
C PRO A 310 -10.03 -16.29 0.79
N CYS A 311 -9.88 -15.58 -0.33
CA CYS A 311 -10.10 -16.17 -1.65
C CYS A 311 -9.04 -17.21 -2.00
N CYS A 312 -7.78 -16.93 -1.69
CA CYS A 312 -6.66 -17.82 -1.86
C CYS A 312 -6.28 -18.47 -0.52
N ILE A 313 -6.37 -19.80 -0.48
CA ILE A 313 -6.07 -20.60 0.72
C ILE A 313 -4.86 -21.48 0.40
N PRO A 314 -3.71 -21.28 1.06
CA PRO A 314 -2.56 -22.16 0.91
C PRO A 314 -2.85 -23.56 1.43
N ALA A 315 -2.17 -24.58 0.89
CA ALA A 315 -2.38 -25.97 1.26
C ALA A 315 -1.89 -26.31 2.68
N SER A 316 -0.95 -25.54 3.22
CA SER A 316 -0.44 -25.64 4.59
C SER A 316 0.08 -24.29 5.09
N ALA A 317 0.45 -24.19 6.36
CA ALA A 317 0.95 -22.95 6.97
C ALA A 317 2.34 -22.54 6.44
N GLU A 318 3.10 -23.49 5.90
CA GLU A 318 4.47 -23.31 5.40
C GLU A 318 4.51 -22.82 3.95
N VAL A 319 3.38 -22.86 3.25
CA VAL A 319 3.28 -22.43 1.85
C VAL A 319 2.44 -21.17 1.74
N LEU A 320 2.71 -20.39 0.71
CA LEU A 320 1.97 -19.17 0.39
C LEU A 320 1.17 -19.35 -0.91
N CYS A 321 0.17 -18.51 -1.10
CA CYS A 321 -0.48 -18.36 -2.40
C CYS A 321 0.57 -18.15 -3.50
N GLY A 322 0.45 -18.82 -4.64
CA GLY A 322 1.45 -18.76 -5.71
C GLY A 322 2.65 -19.71 -5.54
N SER A 323 2.69 -20.51 -4.47
CA SER A 323 3.62 -21.64 -4.34
C SER A 323 3.21 -22.79 -5.27
N VAL A 324 4.20 -23.43 -5.88
CA VAL A 324 4.07 -24.66 -6.67
C VAL A 324 5.09 -25.69 -6.19
N ASP A 325 4.78 -26.97 -6.28
CA ASP A 325 5.74 -28.03 -5.97
C ASP A 325 6.74 -28.27 -7.12
N GLY A 326 7.65 -29.23 -6.95
CA GLY A 326 8.65 -29.59 -7.95
C GLY A 326 8.07 -30.10 -9.29
N ASN A 327 6.79 -30.46 -9.33
CA ASN A 327 6.07 -30.87 -10.53
C ASN A 327 5.20 -29.74 -11.12
N GLY A 328 5.25 -28.54 -10.55
CA GLY A 328 4.43 -27.40 -10.97
C GLY A 328 2.98 -27.44 -10.48
N VAL A 329 2.64 -28.33 -9.54
CA VAL A 329 1.29 -28.41 -8.97
C VAL A 329 1.11 -27.28 -7.96
N LYS A 330 0.02 -26.50 -8.13
CA LYS A 330 -0.35 -25.41 -7.23
C LYS A 330 -0.56 -25.93 -5.81
N GLN A 331 0.10 -25.30 -4.84
CA GLN A 331 -0.01 -25.62 -3.42
C GLN A 331 -1.01 -24.68 -2.70
N TYR A 332 -2.10 -24.33 -3.40
CA TYR A 332 -3.14 -23.43 -2.91
C TYR A 332 -4.44 -23.65 -3.71
N THR A 333 -5.57 -23.30 -3.08
CA THR A 333 -6.88 -23.22 -3.75
C THR A 333 -7.28 -21.77 -3.96
N LEU A 334 -8.10 -21.51 -4.99
CA LEU A 334 -8.67 -20.20 -5.28
C LEU A 334 -10.19 -20.27 -5.23
N CYS A 335 -10.80 -19.21 -4.71
CA CYS A 335 -12.22 -18.97 -4.84
C CYS A 335 -12.60 -18.60 -6.29
N GLU A 336 -13.86 -18.79 -6.65
CA GLU A 336 -14.36 -18.48 -7.99
C GLU A 336 -14.41 -16.98 -8.28
N ASN A 337 -14.67 -16.15 -7.26
CA ASN A 337 -14.85 -14.71 -7.41
C ASN A 337 -14.03 -13.90 -6.38
N PRO A 338 -12.80 -13.48 -6.71
CA PRO A 338 -11.98 -12.62 -5.84
C PRO A 338 -12.67 -11.30 -5.49
N THR A 339 -13.44 -10.72 -6.42
CA THR A 339 -14.10 -9.42 -6.19
C THR A 339 -15.18 -9.45 -5.12
N GLY A 340 -15.69 -10.65 -4.81
CA GLY A 340 -16.66 -10.92 -3.75
C GLY A 340 -16.03 -11.27 -2.40
N ASN A 341 -14.72 -11.15 -2.21
CA ASN A 341 -14.05 -11.46 -0.94
C ASN A 341 -13.33 -10.22 -0.37
N ILE A 342 -13.33 -10.05 0.96
CA ILE A 342 -12.56 -8.98 1.62
C ILE A 342 -11.07 -9.33 1.58
N PHE A 343 -10.74 -10.58 1.91
CA PHE A 343 -9.37 -11.05 2.02
C PHE A 343 -8.93 -11.86 0.80
N TRP A 344 -7.73 -11.55 0.33
CA TRP A 344 -7.07 -12.25 -0.75
C TRP A 344 -6.43 -13.52 -0.27
N ASP A 345 -5.50 -13.41 0.68
CA ASP A 345 -4.75 -14.52 1.26
C ASP A 345 -4.93 -14.50 2.79
N PRO A 346 -4.24 -15.34 3.58
CA PRO A 346 -4.44 -15.39 5.02
C PRO A 346 -4.16 -14.09 5.80
N VAL A 347 -3.62 -13.05 5.15
CA VAL A 347 -3.22 -11.79 5.78
C VAL A 347 -3.77 -10.57 5.01
N HIS A 348 -3.71 -10.58 3.68
CA HIS A 348 -3.89 -9.39 2.88
C HIS A 348 -5.30 -9.24 2.30
N PRO A 349 -5.84 -8.01 2.18
CA PRO A 349 -7.09 -7.75 1.46
C PRO A 349 -6.99 -8.01 -0.05
N THR A 350 -8.14 -8.33 -0.66
CA THR A 350 -8.30 -8.24 -2.12
C THR A 350 -8.28 -6.80 -2.59
N GLN A 351 -8.17 -6.57 -3.89
CA GLN A 351 -8.38 -5.27 -4.51
C GLN A 351 -9.76 -4.69 -4.13
N SER A 352 -10.82 -5.52 -4.15
CA SER A 352 -12.16 -5.09 -3.73
C SER A 352 -12.21 -4.75 -2.23
N GLY A 353 -11.52 -5.53 -1.39
CA GLY A 353 -11.37 -5.26 0.03
C GLY A 353 -10.68 -3.93 0.27
N TRP A 354 -9.54 -3.70 -0.39
CA TRP A 354 -8.83 -2.42 -0.35
C TRP A 354 -9.69 -1.26 -0.83
N SER A 355 -10.44 -1.43 -1.92
CA SER A 355 -11.38 -0.40 -2.40
C SER A 355 -12.43 -0.04 -1.34
N ALA A 356 -13.02 -1.03 -0.67
CA ALA A 356 -14.02 -0.81 0.36
C ALA A 356 -13.42 -0.14 1.62
N ILE A 357 -12.25 -0.60 2.06
CA ILE A 357 -11.52 -0.03 3.20
C ILE A 357 -11.11 1.41 2.92
N SER A 358 -10.54 1.68 1.74
CA SER A 358 -10.19 3.04 1.31
C SER A 358 -11.41 3.95 1.19
N SER A 359 -12.55 3.41 0.76
CA SER A 359 -13.82 4.17 0.75
C SER A 359 -14.30 4.53 2.16
N ALA A 360 -14.15 3.61 3.13
CA ALA A 360 -14.48 3.89 4.53
C ALA A 360 -13.54 4.96 5.14
N LEU A 361 -12.31 5.08 4.65
CA LEU A 361 -11.35 6.11 5.06
C LEU A 361 -11.57 7.48 4.39
N LYS A 362 -12.43 7.56 3.36
CA LYS A 362 -12.63 8.78 2.57
C LYS A 362 -12.86 10.05 3.41
N PRO A 363 -13.73 10.08 4.43
CA PRO A 363 -13.93 11.28 5.24
C PRO A 363 -12.66 11.76 5.96
N SER A 364 -11.85 10.82 6.45
CA SER A 364 -10.58 11.12 7.11
C SER A 364 -9.53 11.63 6.12
N ILE A 365 -9.50 11.04 4.91
CA ILE A 365 -8.62 11.49 3.83
C ILE A 365 -9.03 12.89 3.35
N ASP A 366 -10.32 13.18 3.20
CA ASP A 366 -10.82 14.52 2.85
C ASP A 366 -10.31 15.57 3.83
N LYS A 367 -10.44 15.31 5.15
CA LYS A 367 -9.93 16.21 6.19
C LYS A 367 -8.40 16.40 6.09
N LEU A 368 -7.66 15.31 5.87
CA LEU A 368 -6.21 15.33 5.69
C LEU A 368 -5.79 16.21 4.49
N MET A 369 -6.53 16.15 3.38
CA MET A 369 -6.25 16.93 2.17
C MET A 369 -6.62 18.41 2.35
N LEU A 370 -7.72 18.71 3.05
CA LEU A 370 -8.20 20.08 3.32
C LEU A 370 -7.34 20.87 4.32
N CYS A 371 -6.56 20.20 5.19
CA CYS A 371 -5.72 20.84 6.20
C CYS A 371 -4.59 21.76 5.66
N ASN A 372 -4.50 22.02 4.35
CA ASN A 372 -3.61 23.05 3.80
C ASN A 372 -4.11 24.50 3.97
N GLN A 373 -5.34 24.72 4.46
CA GLN A 373 -5.96 26.06 4.52
C GLN A 373 -6.13 26.66 5.93
N LEU A 374 -6.14 25.87 7.02
CA LEU A 374 -6.69 26.37 8.31
C LEU A 374 -5.70 26.62 9.46
N ASN A 375 -4.42 26.24 9.37
CA ASN A 375 -3.51 26.32 10.54
C ASN A 375 -2.49 27.48 10.54
N ILE A 376 -2.67 28.53 9.74
CA ILE A 376 -1.79 29.73 9.80
C ILE A 376 -2.33 30.81 10.75
N HIS A 377 -3.58 30.73 11.24
CA HIS A 377 -4.18 31.85 11.99
C HIS A 377 -4.85 31.57 13.34
N THR A 378 -4.82 30.34 13.87
CA THR A 378 -5.55 30.02 15.10
C THR A 378 -4.70 29.37 16.19
N GLN A 379 -3.46 29.82 16.38
CA GLN A 379 -2.77 29.65 17.68
C GLN A 379 -1.87 30.87 17.96
N ARG A 380 -2.49 32.00 18.33
CA ARG A 380 -1.83 33.03 19.12
C ARG A 380 -2.63 33.20 20.40
N PRO A 381 -2.10 32.86 21.59
CA PRO A 381 -2.74 33.26 22.84
C PRO A 381 -2.71 34.80 22.89
N SER A 382 -3.86 35.43 23.14
CA SER A 382 -3.91 36.85 23.44
C SER A 382 -3.14 37.09 24.74
N SER A 383 -1.98 37.73 24.64
CA SER A 383 -1.31 38.33 25.79
C SER A 383 -2.20 39.47 26.29
N ALA A 384 -2.95 39.23 27.35
CA ALA A 384 -3.62 40.28 28.11
C ALA A 384 -2.53 41.11 28.80
N SER A 385 -2.42 42.38 28.40
CA SER A 385 -1.63 43.40 29.08
C SER A 385 -2.26 43.68 30.44
N VAL A 386 -1.57 43.29 31.52
CA VAL A 386 -1.83 43.80 32.86
C VAL A 386 -1.35 45.24 32.90
N ALA A 387 -2.29 46.18 32.98
CA ALA A 387 -1.99 47.58 33.26
C ALA A 387 -1.77 47.73 34.77
N THR A 388 -0.58 48.19 35.15
CA THR A 388 -0.28 48.73 36.46
C THR A 388 -0.75 50.19 36.53
N SER A 389 -1.63 50.50 37.48
CA SER A 389 -1.76 51.81 38.11
C SER A 389 -2.29 51.63 39.52
#